data_AF-A0A3G6PDE6-F1
#
_entry.id   AF-A0A3G6PDE6-F1
#
_cell.length_a   1.000
_cell.length_b   1.000
_cell.length_c   1.000
_cell.angle_alpha   90.00
_cell.angle_beta   90.00
_cell.angle_gamma   90.00
#
_symmetry.space_group_name_H-M   'P 1'
#
loop_
_entity.id
_entity.type
_entity.pdbx_description
1 polymer ?
#
loop_
_entity_poly.entity_id
_entity_poly.type
_entity_poly.pdbx_seq_one_letter_code
_entity_poly.pdbx_strand_id
1 'polypeptide(L)'
;MLTSKIFIVKNFLDYYELYSSTENAVEKFDKNLQNKICRFCNQTDQSKFNSIPHIIPELFGKNKVTSNFECDDCNKKFQKYENDAATMIQHYLSLLGLKTKKGIPTFQSSKKKDESSTKLKAEGNQRYFNFSTNLNDFEYHGEQNKLTVRFRTRKFSPYSVYKVLFKVGISLLKENDILENKHYLELINSENPILNGIQFFTVYRYMLKTIYFKQPKAFLYRAKNVLIAKNEIPEYTLVIQFANIVIQLFLPISKNNDDTHNKENGLVLELFPSFLYDDINQITNIEIFQMNLAETAKVSITDEIVMYYDKKERVE
;
A
#
# COMPACT_ATOMS: atom_id res chain seq x y z
N MET A 1 14.12 7.73 -48.04
CA MET A 1 12.98 7.29 -47.20
C MET A 1 13.49 7.02 -45.79
N LEU A 2 13.44 8.01 -44.91
CA LEU A 2 13.67 7.83 -43.48
C LEU A 2 12.38 7.31 -42.89
N THR A 3 12.31 6.01 -42.62
CA THR A 3 11.23 5.42 -41.84
C THR A 3 11.41 5.89 -40.40
N SER A 4 10.68 6.93 -40.01
CA SER A 4 10.48 7.28 -38.61
C SER A 4 9.82 6.09 -37.92
N LYS A 5 10.61 5.29 -37.19
CA LYS A 5 10.06 4.36 -36.21
C LYS A 5 9.40 5.20 -35.13
N ILE A 6 8.08 5.38 -35.25
CA ILE A 6 7.25 5.87 -34.17
C ILE A 6 7.32 4.78 -33.09
N PHE A 7 8.14 5.00 -32.07
CA PHE A 7 8.06 4.22 -30.86
C PHE A 7 6.75 4.61 -30.17
N ILE A 8 5.72 3.78 -30.34
CA ILE A 8 4.52 3.88 -29.51
C ILE A 8 4.98 3.55 -28.08
N VAL A 9 5.13 4.57 -27.26
CA VAL A 9 5.35 4.38 -25.81
C VAL A 9 4.08 3.78 -25.28
N LYS A 10 4.12 2.48 -24.97
CA LYS A 10 3.01 1.81 -24.31
C LYS A 10 2.89 2.33 -22.89
N ASN A 11 1.69 2.65 -22.45
CA ASN A 11 1.38 3.07 -21.09
C ASN A 11 0.81 1.90 -20.28
N PHE A 12 0.68 2.08 -18.96
CA PHE A 12 0.06 1.10 -18.07
C PHE A 12 -1.28 0.55 -18.57
N LEU A 13 -2.15 1.40 -19.12
CA LEU A 13 -3.48 1.01 -19.60
C LEU A 13 -3.44 0.24 -20.93
N ASP A 14 -2.32 0.25 -21.65
CA ASP A 14 -2.10 -0.64 -22.81
C ASP A 14 -1.86 -2.09 -22.36
N TYR A 15 -1.34 -2.28 -21.15
CA TYR A 15 -1.06 -3.58 -20.57
C TYR A 15 -2.17 -4.09 -19.65
N TYR A 16 -2.82 -3.19 -18.92
CA TYR A 16 -3.76 -3.51 -17.86
C TYR A 16 -5.15 -2.93 -18.09
N GLU A 17 -6.18 -3.64 -17.63
CA GLU A 17 -7.56 -3.17 -17.54
C GLU A 17 -8.08 -3.30 -16.10
N LEU A 18 -9.03 -2.43 -15.73
CA LEU A 18 -9.61 -2.48 -14.39
C LEU A 18 -10.42 -3.77 -14.23
N TYR A 19 -10.03 -4.60 -13.26
CA TYR A 19 -10.69 -5.88 -12.99
C TYR A 19 -11.79 -5.75 -11.93
N SER A 20 -11.45 -5.10 -10.82
CA SER A 20 -12.34 -4.89 -9.68
C SER A 20 -11.88 -3.68 -8.87
N SER A 21 -12.79 -3.03 -8.15
CA SER A 21 -12.43 -1.90 -7.29
C SER A 21 -13.36 -1.76 -6.10
N THR A 22 -12.85 -1.10 -5.06
CA THR A 22 -13.67 -0.69 -3.92
C THR A 22 -14.44 0.60 -4.15
N GLU A 23 -14.17 1.32 -5.26
CA GLU A 23 -14.87 2.57 -5.57
C GLU A 23 -16.35 2.35 -5.81
N ASN A 24 -16.68 1.26 -6.51
CA ASN A 24 -18.04 0.85 -6.83
C ASN A 24 -18.49 -0.36 -5.99
N ALA A 25 -17.78 -0.69 -4.91
CA ALA A 25 -18.13 -1.83 -4.07
C ALA A 25 -19.50 -1.60 -3.41
N VAL A 26 -20.46 -2.43 -3.81
CA VAL A 26 -21.80 -2.51 -3.21
C VAL A 26 -21.78 -3.38 -1.96
N GLU A 27 -20.73 -4.19 -1.80
CA GLU A 27 -20.63 -5.15 -0.70
C GLU A 27 -20.57 -4.44 0.65
N LYS A 28 -21.52 -4.81 1.50
CA LYS A 28 -21.58 -4.45 2.90
C LYS A 28 -21.73 -5.72 3.70
N PHE A 29 -21.06 -5.76 4.85
CA PHE A 29 -21.27 -6.82 5.81
C PHE A 29 -22.76 -6.90 6.18
N ASP A 30 -23.31 -8.09 6.05
CA ASP A 30 -24.65 -8.45 6.46
C ASP A 30 -24.54 -9.54 7.53
N LYS A 31 -24.92 -9.20 8.76
CA LYS A 31 -24.91 -10.14 9.88
C LYS A 31 -25.83 -11.34 9.64
N ASN A 32 -26.92 -11.15 8.89
CA ASN A 32 -27.96 -12.15 8.69
C ASN A 32 -27.71 -13.05 7.47
N LEU A 33 -26.72 -12.71 6.63
CA LEU A 33 -26.36 -13.54 5.49
C LEU A 33 -25.95 -14.94 5.97
N GLN A 34 -26.62 -15.96 5.44
CA GLN A 34 -26.38 -17.35 5.74
C GLN A 34 -25.32 -17.94 4.80
N ASN A 35 -24.73 -19.07 5.20
CA ASN A 35 -23.76 -19.84 4.40
C ASN A 35 -22.52 -19.03 4.00
N LYS A 36 -22.04 -18.15 4.90
CA LYS A 36 -20.76 -17.47 4.71
C LYS A 36 -19.63 -18.50 4.66
N ILE A 37 -18.71 -18.30 3.71
CA ILE A 37 -17.48 -19.08 3.58
C ILE A 37 -16.32 -18.11 3.66
N CYS A 38 -15.34 -18.42 4.51
CA CYS A 38 -14.16 -17.58 4.64
C CYS A 38 -13.25 -17.78 3.43
N ARG A 39 -13.04 -16.72 2.65
CA ARG A 39 -12.16 -16.70 1.48
C ARG A 39 -10.70 -17.07 1.79
N PHE A 40 -10.25 -16.85 3.02
CA PHE A 40 -8.84 -17.01 3.40
C PHE A 40 -8.51 -18.36 4.01
N CYS A 41 -9.49 -19.08 4.56
CA CYS A 41 -9.26 -20.35 5.26
C CYS A 41 -10.36 -21.40 5.04
N ASN A 42 -11.37 -21.10 4.21
CA ASN A 42 -12.51 -21.95 3.91
C ASN A 42 -13.37 -22.35 5.12
N GLN A 43 -13.28 -21.62 6.25
CA GLN A 43 -14.18 -21.79 7.39
C GLN A 43 -15.64 -21.57 6.98
N THR A 44 -16.54 -22.44 7.44
CA THR A 44 -17.98 -22.43 7.15
C THR A 44 -18.86 -22.37 8.40
N ASP A 45 -18.28 -22.48 9.59
CA ASP A 45 -19.00 -22.28 10.85
C ASP A 45 -19.50 -20.84 10.96
N GLN A 46 -20.82 -20.64 10.86
CA GLN A 46 -21.45 -19.31 10.90
C GLN A 46 -21.23 -18.59 12.24
N SER A 47 -20.96 -19.33 13.32
CA SER A 47 -20.63 -18.75 14.62
C SER A 47 -19.28 -18.02 14.64
N LYS A 48 -18.48 -18.15 13.58
CA LYS A 48 -17.18 -17.49 13.38
C LYS A 48 -17.24 -16.26 12.47
N PHE A 49 -18.43 -15.69 12.19
CA PHE A 49 -18.58 -14.52 11.32
C PHE A 49 -19.31 -13.36 12.04
N ASN A 50 -18.81 -12.98 13.22
CA ASN A 50 -19.41 -11.93 14.04
C ASN A 50 -18.73 -10.56 13.85
N SER A 51 -17.46 -10.57 13.47
CA SER A 51 -16.68 -9.36 13.19
C SER A 51 -17.17 -8.66 11.92
N ILE A 52 -16.88 -7.36 11.82
CA ILE A 52 -17.13 -6.55 10.62
C ILE A 52 -15.78 -6.32 9.92
N PRO A 53 -15.33 -7.27 9.09
CA PRO A 53 -14.06 -7.16 8.39
C PRO A 53 -14.15 -6.09 7.30
N HIS A 54 -13.12 -5.25 7.20
CA HIS A 54 -12.99 -4.27 6.13
C HIS A 54 -12.11 -4.83 5.01
N ILE A 55 -12.50 -4.64 3.76
CA ILE A 55 -11.67 -5.02 2.60
C ILE A 55 -10.37 -4.22 2.63
N ILE A 56 -10.48 -2.90 2.78
CA ILE A 56 -9.34 -2.01 3.02
C ILE A 56 -9.24 -1.74 4.52
N PRO A 57 -8.12 -2.10 5.17
CA PRO A 57 -7.90 -1.79 6.58
C PRO A 57 -8.13 -0.31 6.92
N GLU A 58 -8.77 -0.04 8.06
CA GLU A 58 -9.04 1.33 8.53
C GLU A 58 -7.75 2.13 8.87
N LEU A 59 -6.59 1.47 8.91
CA LEU A 59 -5.29 2.14 9.04
C LEU A 59 -5.00 3.08 7.85
N PHE A 60 -5.55 2.78 6.67
CA PHE A 60 -5.47 3.64 5.49
C PHE A 60 -6.50 4.78 5.51
N GLY A 61 -7.30 4.88 6.57
CA GLY A 61 -8.37 5.87 6.71
C GLY A 61 -9.75 5.23 6.79
N LYS A 62 -10.70 5.99 7.34
CA LYS A 62 -12.09 5.56 7.49
C LYS A 62 -12.71 5.21 6.13
N ASN A 63 -13.28 4.02 6.03
CA ASN A 63 -14.02 3.55 4.87
C ASN A 63 -15.19 2.67 5.32
N LYS A 64 -16.10 2.33 4.39
CA LYS A 64 -17.29 1.52 4.67
C LYS A 64 -17.29 0.19 3.91
N VAL A 65 -16.16 -0.14 3.27
CA VAL A 65 -16.07 -1.28 2.36
C VAL A 65 -15.75 -2.51 3.19
N THR A 66 -16.79 -3.31 3.41
CA THR A 66 -16.77 -4.46 4.33
C THR A 66 -17.14 -5.72 3.58
N SER A 67 -16.68 -6.87 4.06
CA SER A 67 -16.89 -8.16 3.38
C SER A 67 -17.70 -9.13 4.23
N ASN A 68 -18.37 -10.08 3.58
CA ASN A 68 -19.02 -11.20 4.27
C ASN A 68 -18.18 -12.49 4.28
N PHE A 69 -17.03 -12.48 3.61
CA PHE A 69 -16.21 -13.65 3.33
C PHE A 69 -14.96 -13.75 4.22
N GLU A 70 -14.92 -13.12 5.39
CA GLU A 70 -13.78 -13.20 6.31
C GLU A 70 -14.26 -13.57 7.72
N CYS A 71 -13.78 -14.71 8.23
CA CYS A 71 -14.13 -15.17 9.56
C CYS A 71 -13.33 -14.43 10.65
N ASP A 72 -13.80 -14.51 11.89
CA ASP A 72 -13.24 -13.86 13.08
C ASP A 72 -11.78 -14.24 13.33
N ASP A 73 -11.40 -15.49 13.07
CA ASP A 73 -10.04 -15.99 13.25
C ASP A 73 -9.07 -15.37 12.22
N CYS A 74 -9.49 -15.30 10.95
CA CYS A 74 -8.73 -14.61 9.90
C CYS A 74 -8.68 -13.09 10.16
N ASN A 75 -9.79 -12.49 10.59
CA ASN A 75 -9.82 -11.07 10.91
C ASN A 75 -8.84 -10.72 12.03
N LYS A 76 -8.83 -11.51 13.10
CA LYS A 76 -7.85 -11.37 14.18
C LYS A 76 -6.41 -11.60 13.71
N LYS A 77 -6.18 -12.57 12.81
CA LYS A 77 -4.86 -12.80 12.21
C LYS A 77 -4.37 -11.58 11.43
N PHE A 78 -5.20 -11.00 10.55
CA PHE A 78 -4.81 -9.84 9.76
C PHE A 78 -4.63 -8.57 10.61
N GLN A 79 -5.45 -8.36 11.64
CA GLN A 79 -5.26 -7.28 12.62
C GLN A 79 -3.86 -7.29 13.27
N LYS A 80 -3.25 -8.47 13.47
CA LYS A 80 -1.87 -8.56 13.98
C LYS A 80 -0.88 -7.94 13.00
N TYR A 81 -1.02 -8.26 11.71
CA TYR A 81 -0.14 -7.75 10.65
C TYR A 81 -0.38 -6.26 10.36
N GLU A 82 -1.61 -5.78 10.52
CA GLU A 82 -1.97 -4.36 10.39
C GLU A 82 -1.18 -3.46 11.34
N ASN A 83 -0.75 -3.94 12.52
CA ASN A 83 0.08 -3.16 13.43
C ASN A 83 1.45 -2.82 12.83
N ASP A 84 2.07 -3.75 12.11
CA ASP A 84 3.34 -3.52 11.42
C ASP A 84 3.14 -2.56 10.23
N ALA A 85 2.06 -2.73 9.46
CA ALA A 85 1.71 -1.80 8.37
C ALA A 85 1.42 -0.38 8.89
N ALA A 86 0.68 -0.25 9.99
CA ALA A 86 0.44 1.02 10.65
C ALA A 86 1.74 1.66 11.15
N THR A 87 2.69 0.87 11.63
CA THR A 87 4.03 1.36 12.04
C THR A 87 4.81 1.91 10.86
N MET A 88 4.76 1.26 9.69
CA MET A 88 5.42 1.71 8.46
C MET A 88 4.90 3.07 7.99
N ILE A 89 3.59 3.34 8.10
CA ILE A 89 2.98 4.57 7.56
C ILE A 89 2.64 5.62 8.61
N GLN A 90 2.97 5.39 9.89
CA GLN A 90 2.48 6.22 11.00
C GLN A 90 2.84 7.70 10.87
N HIS A 91 4.05 8.03 10.41
CA HIS A 91 4.48 9.41 10.20
C HIS A 91 3.62 10.12 9.15
N TYR A 92 3.20 9.43 8.08
CA TYR A 92 2.25 9.98 7.11
C TYR A 92 0.89 10.25 7.72
N LEU A 93 0.36 9.29 8.50
CA LEU A 93 -0.93 9.46 9.15
C LEU A 93 -0.95 10.70 10.06
N SER A 94 0.12 10.90 10.83
CA SER A 94 0.29 12.06 11.71
C SER A 94 0.49 13.36 10.92
N LEU A 95 1.35 13.33 9.88
CA LEU A 95 1.69 14.51 9.07
C LEU A 95 0.51 15.00 8.25
N LEU A 96 -0.28 14.09 7.71
CA LEU A 96 -1.43 14.40 6.86
C LEU A 96 -2.71 14.61 7.70
N GLY A 97 -2.67 14.27 8.99
CA GLY A 97 -3.84 14.35 9.86
C GLY A 97 -4.92 13.34 9.52
N LEU A 98 -4.52 12.18 8.99
CA LEU A 98 -5.45 11.14 8.57
C LEU A 98 -6.10 10.50 9.79
N LYS A 99 -7.42 10.65 9.90
CA LYS A 99 -8.21 10.07 11.00
C LYS A 99 -8.39 8.57 10.77
N THR A 100 -7.88 7.79 11.72
CA THR A 100 -8.14 6.34 11.85
C THR A 100 -9.32 6.10 12.80
N LYS A 101 -9.62 4.83 13.10
CA LYS A 101 -10.59 4.44 14.13
C LYS A 101 -10.33 5.07 15.50
N LYS A 102 -9.06 5.24 15.88
CA LYS A 102 -8.63 5.80 17.18
C LYS A 102 -8.28 7.29 17.12
N GLY A 103 -8.67 8.00 16.06
CA GLY A 103 -8.27 9.39 15.81
C GLY A 103 -7.00 9.50 14.97
N ILE A 104 -6.36 10.67 15.00
CA ILE A 104 -5.08 10.89 14.31
C ILE A 104 -3.97 10.36 15.21
N PRO A 105 -3.11 9.44 14.73
CA PRO A 105 -2.02 8.93 15.55
C PRO A 105 -1.00 10.03 15.85
N THR A 106 -0.29 9.88 16.98
CA THR A 106 0.93 10.63 17.26
C THR A 106 2.10 9.79 16.76
N PHE A 107 3.03 10.41 16.03
CA PHE A 107 4.26 9.75 15.60
C PHE A 107 5.42 10.07 16.55
N GLN A 108 6.28 9.09 16.77
CA GLN A 108 7.51 9.23 17.53
C GLN A 108 8.62 8.44 16.85
N SER A 109 9.67 9.14 16.39
CA SER A 109 10.84 8.53 15.76
C SER A 109 11.51 7.54 16.71
N SER A 110 12.04 6.45 16.14
CA SER A 110 12.98 5.59 16.86
C SER A 110 14.23 6.39 17.25
N LYS A 111 14.78 6.11 18.43
CA LYS A 111 15.94 6.81 19.00
C LYS A 111 17.04 5.85 19.40
N LYS A 112 18.29 6.32 19.41
CA LYS A 112 19.39 5.65 20.13
C LYS A 112 19.24 5.89 21.64
N LYS A 113 20.00 5.14 22.44
CA LYS A 113 19.90 5.13 23.92
C LYS A 113 20.03 6.53 24.53
N ASP A 114 20.82 7.40 23.90
CA ASP A 114 21.16 8.74 24.40
C ASP A 114 20.58 9.89 23.55
N GLU A 115 19.67 9.60 22.62
CA GLU A 115 19.00 10.60 21.79
C GLU A 115 17.57 10.88 22.28
N SER A 116 17.08 12.11 22.09
CA SER A 116 15.64 12.39 22.21
C SER A 116 14.93 12.01 20.92
N SER A 117 13.68 11.56 21.03
CA SER A 117 12.89 11.22 19.84
C SER A 117 12.22 12.45 19.22
N THR A 118 12.31 12.61 17.91
CA THR A 118 11.43 13.49 17.14
C THR A 118 9.97 13.05 17.32
N LYS A 119 9.09 13.96 17.70
CA LYS A 119 7.65 13.73 17.86
C LYS A 119 6.86 14.60 16.91
N LEU A 120 5.80 14.04 16.35
CA LEU A 120 4.84 14.74 15.50
C LEU A 120 3.43 14.47 16.00
N LYS A 121 2.71 15.57 16.31
CA LYS A 121 1.31 15.55 16.74
C LYS A 121 0.48 16.45 15.81
N ALA A 122 -0.75 16.03 15.52
CA ALA A 122 -1.73 16.84 14.83
C ALA A 122 -2.79 17.36 15.81
N GLU A 123 -3.11 18.65 15.74
CA GLU A 123 -4.28 19.24 16.40
C GLU A 123 -5.03 20.09 15.39
N GLY A 124 -6.25 19.66 15.02
CA GLY A 124 -6.97 20.26 13.90
C GLY A 124 -6.13 20.25 12.61
N ASN A 125 -5.95 21.42 12.00
CA ASN A 125 -5.15 21.60 10.79
C ASN A 125 -3.66 21.88 11.09
N GLN A 126 -3.28 22.01 12.35
CA GLN A 126 -1.90 22.31 12.74
C GLN A 126 -1.09 21.02 12.93
N ARG A 127 0.20 21.11 12.64
CA ARG A 127 1.19 20.03 12.82
C ARG A 127 2.29 20.54 13.74
N TYR A 128 2.46 19.85 14.87
CA TYR A 128 3.43 20.21 15.90
C TYR A 128 4.60 19.23 15.84
N PHE A 129 5.76 19.77 15.50
CA PHE A 129 7.01 19.04 15.51
C PHE A 129 7.80 19.37 16.77
N ASN A 130 8.28 18.34 17.47
CA ASN A 130 9.21 18.49 18.58
C ASN A 130 10.43 17.62 18.30
N PHE A 131 11.53 18.26 17.89
CA PHE A 131 12.80 17.61 17.58
C PHE A 131 13.68 17.39 18.83
N SER A 132 13.39 18.10 19.93
CA SER A 132 14.21 18.08 21.15
C SER A 132 15.70 18.23 20.80
N THR A 133 16.57 17.30 21.19
CA THR A 133 18.02 17.32 20.90
C THR A 133 18.41 16.64 19.58
N ASN A 134 17.47 16.05 18.83
CA ASN A 134 17.76 15.33 17.59
C ASN A 134 17.64 16.26 16.37
N LEU A 135 18.55 17.23 16.28
CA LEU A 135 18.56 18.23 15.22
C LEU A 135 18.92 17.64 13.85
N ASN A 136 19.48 16.43 13.78
CA ASN A 136 19.77 15.75 12.50
C ASN A 136 18.50 15.33 11.73
N ASP A 137 17.37 15.21 12.43
CA ASP A 137 16.07 14.93 11.82
C ASP A 137 15.42 16.17 11.20
N PHE A 138 16.05 17.35 11.32
CA PHE A 138 15.52 18.63 10.90
C PHE A 138 16.56 19.43 10.11
N GLU A 139 16.22 19.83 8.90
CA GLU A 139 17.07 20.68 8.07
C GLU A 139 16.23 21.80 7.45
N TYR A 140 16.64 23.04 7.70
CA TYR A 140 15.91 24.23 7.29
C TYR A 140 16.72 25.02 6.28
N HIS A 141 16.17 25.19 5.08
CA HIS A 141 16.74 26.03 4.02
C HIS A 141 15.84 27.24 3.81
N GLY A 142 16.12 28.31 4.58
CA GLY A 142 15.32 29.54 4.58
C GLY A 142 15.16 30.18 3.21
N GLU A 143 16.26 30.27 2.46
CA GLU A 143 16.31 30.93 1.15
C GLU A 143 15.48 30.22 0.08
N GLN A 144 15.21 28.92 0.26
CA GLN A 144 14.45 28.09 -0.67
C GLN A 144 13.03 27.83 -0.18
N ASN A 145 12.61 28.47 0.92
CA ASN A 145 11.33 28.21 1.56
C ASN A 145 11.08 26.71 1.83
N LYS A 146 12.16 25.99 2.19
CA LYS A 146 12.19 24.53 2.29
C LYS A 146 12.50 24.08 3.70
N LEU A 147 11.76 23.07 4.16
CA LEU A 147 11.96 22.34 5.40
C LEU A 147 12.04 20.84 5.10
N THR A 148 13.16 20.21 5.44
CA THR A 148 13.34 18.77 5.33
C THR A 148 13.21 18.15 6.72
N VAL A 149 12.38 17.11 6.85
CA VAL A 149 12.22 16.34 8.09
C VAL A 149 12.45 14.86 7.82
N ARG A 150 13.25 14.21 8.67
CA ARG A 150 13.54 12.77 8.58
C ARG A 150 12.75 12.01 9.64
N PHE A 151 11.89 11.11 9.22
CA PHE A 151 11.08 10.27 10.09
C PHE A 151 11.65 8.86 10.16
N ARG A 152 12.12 8.47 11.35
CA ARG A 152 12.69 7.14 11.58
C ARG A 152 11.63 6.23 12.19
N THR A 153 11.07 5.30 11.42
CA THR A 153 9.99 4.44 11.92
C THR A 153 10.49 3.54 13.05
N ARG A 154 9.58 3.09 13.93
CA ARG A 154 9.88 1.93 14.78
C ARG A 154 10.10 0.70 13.89
N LYS A 155 10.71 -0.33 14.46
CA LYS A 155 10.90 -1.60 13.74
C LYS A 155 9.55 -2.26 13.44
N PHE A 156 9.31 -2.63 12.19
CA PHE A 156 8.14 -3.38 11.73
C PHE A 156 8.57 -4.57 10.87
N SER A 157 7.69 -5.56 10.71
CA SER A 157 7.90 -6.70 9.81
C SER A 157 7.47 -6.35 8.38
N PRO A 158 8.38 -6.31 7.39
CA PRO A 158 8.01 -6.10 5.99
C PRO A 158 7.03 -7.14 5.46
N TYR A 159 7.21 -8.41 5.85
CA TYR A 159 6.31 -9.47 5.42
C TYR A 159 4.89 -9.34 6.00
N SER A 160 4.74 -8.78 7.21
CA SER A 160 3.42 -8.40 7.73
C SER A 160 2.76 -7.35 6.83
N VAL A 161 3.52 -6.35 6.35
CA VAL A 161 3.00 -5.34 5.42
C VAL A 161 2.55 -5.99 4.11
N TYR A 162 3.35 -6.91 3.57
CA TYR A 162 2.97 -7.67 2.37
C TYR A 162 1.62 -8.35 2.55
N LYS A 163 1.43 -9.09 3.66
CA LYS A 163 0.17 -9.79 3.93
C LYS A 163 -1.03 -8.85 4.00
N VAL A 164 -0.86 -7.66 4.58
CA VAL A 164 -1.95 -6.67 4.66
C VAL A 164 -2.34 -6.19 3.27
N LEU A 165 -1.37 -5.84 2.41
CA LEU A 165 -1.64 -5.40 1.04
C LEU A 165 -2.19 -6.54 0.18
N PHE A 166 -1.59 -7.73 0.27
CA PHE A 166 -2.00 -8.91 -0.47
C PHE A 166 -3.41 -9.36 -0.09
N LYS A 167 -3.81 -9.22 1.18
CA LYS A 167 -5.18 -9.44 1.64
C LYS A 167 -6.19 -8.56 0.90
N VAL A 168 -5.86 -7.28 0.67
CA VAL A 168 -6.71 -6.38 -0.13
C VAL A 168 -6.81 -6.89 -1.56
N GLY A 169 -5.68 -7.31 -2.16
CA GLY A 169 -5.64 -7.89 -3.50
C GLY A 169 -6.54 -9.13 -3.65
N ILE A 170 -6.40 -10.11 -2.75
CA ILE A 170 -7.23 -11.33 -2.75
C ILE A 170 -8.71 -11.00 -2.52
N SER A 171 -9.00 -10.00 -1.70
CA SER A 171 -10.39 -9.57 -1.46
C SER A 171 -11.06 -9.01 -2.71
N LEU A 172 -10.29 -8.53 -3.70
CA LEU A 172 -10.81 -7.99 -4.95
C LEU A 172 -10.88 -9.01 -6.10
N LEU A 173 -10.35 -10.22 -5.92
CA LEU A 173 -10.48 -11.32 -6.87
C LEU A 173 -11.91 -11.89 -6.87
N LYS A 174 -12.34 -12.45 -8.01
CA LYS A 174 -13.57 -13.23 -8.06
C LYS A 174 -13.31 -14.63 -7.51
N GLU A 175 -14.38 -15.32 -7.12
CA GLU A 175 -14.27 -16.63 -6.47
C GLU A 175 -13.56 -17.67 -7.35
N ASN A 176 -13.85 -17.69 -8.65
CA ASN A 176 -13.19 -18.60 -9.60
C ASN A 176 -11.68 -18.38 -9.65
N ASP A 177 -11.21 -17.12 -9.65
CA ASP A 177 -9.77 -16.85 -9.69
C ASP A 177 -9.08 -17.33 -8.41
N ILE A 178 -9.77 -17.28 -7.26
CA ILE A 178 -9.20 -17.76 -5.99
C ILE A 178 -9.13 -19.29 -5.97
N LEU A 179 -10.18 -19.97 -6.48
CA LEU A 179 -10.22 -21.43 -6.59
C LEU A 179 -9.11 -21.96 -7.50
N GLU A 180 -8.79 -21.23 -8.57
CA GLU A 180 -7.69 -21.53 -9.48
C GLU A 180 -6.32 -21.24 -8.86
N ASN A 181 -6.20 -20.18 -8.05
CA ASN A 181 -4.95 -19.72 -7.46
C ASN A 181 -4.80 -20.11 -5.98
N LYS A 182 -4.95 -21.41 -5.67
CA LYS A 182 -4.83 -21.92 -4.29
C LYS A 182 -3.51 -21.57 -3.60
N HIS A 183 -2.42 -21.44 -4.36
CA HIS A 183 -1.11 -21.02 -3.85
C HIS A 183 -1.13 -19.60 -3.27
N TYR A 184 -2.07 -18.73 -3.67
CA TYR A 184 -2.26 -17.44 -3.02
C TYR A 184 -2.74 -17.61 -1.57
N LEU A 185 -3.62 -18.60 -1.32
CA LEU A 185 -4.10 -18.93 0.02
C LEU A 185 -3.00 -19.58 0.86
N GLU A 186 -2.13 -20.38 0.26
CA GLU A 186 -0.93 -20.92 0.92
C GLU A 186 0.00 -19.77 1.33
N LEU A 187 0.29 -18.85 0.42
CA LEU A 187 1.18 -17.71 0.66
C LEU A 187 0.63 -16.76 1.73
N ILE A 188 -0.62 -16.33 1.63
CA ILE A 188 -1.21 -15.41 2.63
C ILE A 188 -1.28 -16.04 4.02
N ASN A 189 -1.35 -17.39 4.09
CA ASN A 189 -1.38 -18.10 5.36
C ASN A 189 -0.02 -18.49 5.92
N SER A 190 1.01 -18.57 5.09
CA SER A 190 2.39 -18.91 5.49
C SER A 190 2.95 -17.93 6.53
N GLU A 191 3.75 -18.40 7.49
CA GLU A 191 4.40 -17.51 8.47
C GLU A 191 5.59 -16.75 7.87
N ASN A 192 6.30 -17.38 6.93
CA ASN A 192 7.46 -16.82 6.22
C ASN A 192 7.18 -16.69 4.72
N PRO A 193 7.87 -15.79 3.99
CA PRO A 193 7.77 -15.70 2.54
C PRO A 193 8.07 -17.05 1.87
N ILE A 194 7.31 -17.36 0.83
CA ILE A 194 7.60 -18.48 -0.07
C ILE A 194 8.39 -17.90 -1.25
N LEU A 195 9.58 -18.46 -1.50
CA LEU A 195 10.53 -17.97 -2.51
C LEU A 195 10.73 -19.03 -3.61
N ASN A 196 9.70 -19.27 -4.42
CA ASN A 196 9.78 -20.23 -5.54
C ASN A 196 9.76 -19.54 -6.91
N GLY A 197 9.90 -18.21 -6.96
CA GLY A 197 10.10 -17.43 -8.19
C GLY A 197 8.84 -16.76 -8.73
N ILE A 198 7.65 -17.14 -8.26
CA ILE A 198 6.39 -16.60 -8.79
C ILE A 198 5.83 -15.43 -7.97
N GLN A 199 6.40 -15.11 -6.81
CA GLN A 199 5.93 -14.03 -5.95
C GLN A 199 6.65 -12.71 -6.23
N PHE A 200 5.90 -11.61 -6.15
CA PHE A 200 6.45 -10.26 -6.12
C PHE A 200 6.29 -9.68 -4.72
N PHE A 201 7.41 -9.34 -4.10
CA PHE A 201 7.42 -8.74 -2.76
C PHE A 201 7.76 -7.25 -2.77
N THR A 202 8.04 -6.66 -3.93
CA THR A 202 8.35 -5.23 -4.02
C THR A 202 7.06 -4.42 -3.97
N VAL A 203 6.97 -3.53 -2.98
CA VAL A 203 5.93 -2.50 -2.95
C VAL A 203 6.50 -1.20 -3.51
N TYR A 204 5.71 -0.54 -4.34
CA TYR A 204 6.01 0.78 -4.89
C TYR A 204 5.08 1.80 -4.25
N ARG A 205 5.61 2.99 -3.93
CA ARG A 205 4.86 4.07 -3.31
C ARG A 205 5.19 5.39 -3.98
N TYR A 206 4.16 6.10 -4.40
CA TYR A 206 4.24 7.47 -4.87
C TYR A 206 3.50 8.40 -3.91
N MET A 207 4.08 9.56 -3.63
CA MET A 207 3.43 10.63 -2.85
C MET A 207 2.97 11.74 -3.78
N LEU A 208 1.66 11.94 -3.83
CA LEU A 208 0.99 13.02 -4.53
C LEU A 208 1.30 14.36 -3.87
N LYS A 209 1.45 15.38 -4.71
CA LYS A 209 1.82 16.74 -4.28
C LYS A 209 0.63 17.69 -4.24
N THR A 210 -0.36 17.44 -5.09
CA THR A 210 -1.48 18.36 -5.36
C THR A 210 -2.84 17.74 -5.05
N ILE A 211 -2.91 16.41 -4.93
CA ILE A 211 -4.14 15.67 -4.66
C ILE A 211 -4.16 15.05 -3.27
N TYR A 212 -5.34 15.06 -2.66
CA TYR A 212 -5.63 14.39 -1.40
C TYR A 212 -6.95 13.58 -1.48
N PHE A 213 -6.86 12.27 -1.29
CA PHE A 213 -7.99 11.36 -1.22
C PHE A 213 -8.58 11.31 0.20
N LYS A 214 -9.83 11.76 0.34
CA LYS A 214 -10.55 11.77 1.62
C LYS A 214 -10.86 10.38 2.19
N GLN A 215 -11.03 9.39 1.30
CA GLN A 215 -11.32 8.00 1.66
C GLN A 215 -10.38 7.09 0.87
N PRO A 216 -9.90 6.00 1.48
CA PRO A 216 -9.05 5.07 0.76
C PRO A 216 -9.86 4.32 -0.30
N LYS A 217 -9.22 4.05 -1.44
CA LYS A 217 -9.76 3.19 -2.50
C LYS A 217 -8.70 2.19 -2.95
N ALA A 218 -9.13 1.01 -3.37
CA ALA A 218 -8.27 0.00 -3.94
C ALA A 218 -8.82 -0.45 -5.29
N PHE A 219 -7.91 -0.65 -6.24
CA PHE A 219 -8.17 -1.04 -7.61
C PHE A 219 -7.30 -2.25 -7.91
N LEU A 220 -7.92 -3.34 -8.34
CA LEU A 220 -7.22 -4.48 -8.88
C LEU A 220 -7.31 -4.39 -10.40
N TYR A 221 -6.17 -4.37 -11.05
CA TYR A 221 -6.05 -4.40 -12.49
C TYR A 221 -5.63 -5.79 -12.94
N ARG A 222 -6.13 -6.22 -14.11
CA ARG A 222 -5.75 -7.47 -14.76
C ARG A 222 -5.00 -7.18 -16.06
N ALA A 223 -3.94 -7.92 -16.32
CA ALA A 223 -3.19 -7.83 -17.56
C ALA A 223 -4.07 -8.29 -18.73
N LYS A 224 -4.09 -7.52 -19.81
CA LYS A 224 -4.76 -7.87 -21.06
C LYS A 224 -4.07 -9.04 -21.76
N ASN A 225 -2.75 -9.12 -21.60
CA ASN A 225 -1.91 -10.23 -22.03
C ASN A 225 -0.80 -10.44 -21.00
N VAL A 226 -0.56 -11.69 -20.62
CA VAL A 226 0.48 -12.04 -19.62
C VAL A 226 1.85 -12.28 -20.24
N LEU A 227 1.93 -12.34 -21.57
CA LEU A 227 3.17 -12.51 -22.33
C LEU A 227 3.13 -11.66 -23.61
N ILE A 228 4.08 -10.74 -23.77
CA ILE A 228 4.20 -9.87 -24.95
C ILE A 228 5.66 -9.86 -25.40
N ALA A 229 5.93 -10.38 -26.60
CA ALA A 229 7.27 -10.39 -27.19
C ALA A 229 8.36 -10.93 -26.23
N LYS A 230 8.11 -12.09 -25.61
CA LYS A 230 8.95 -12.72 -24.58
C LYS A 230 9.13 -11.91 -23.30
N ASN A 231 8.22 -10.97 -23.02
CA ASN A 231 8.15 -10.30 -21.73
C ASN A 231 6.90 -10.73 -21.00
N GLU A 232 7.07 -11.28 -19.83
CA GLU A 232 6.02 -11.62 -18.89
C GLU A 232 5.50 -10.38 -18.19
N ILE A 233 4.20 -10.38 -17.95
CA ILE A 233 3.48 -9.30 -17.29
C ILE A 233 2.67 -9.96 -16.18
N PRO A 234 2.84 -9.54 -14.91
CA PRO A 234 2.06 -10.10 -13.81
C PRO A 234 0.57 -9.97 -14.10
N GLU A 235 -0.18 -11.06 -13.99
CA GLU A 235 -1.59 -11.06 -14.35
C GLU A 235 -2.39 -10.03 -13.54
N TYR A 236 -2.05 -9.83 -12.27
CA TYR A 236 -2.77 -8.90 -11.40
C TYR A 236 -1.83 -7.90 -10.74
N THR A 237 -2.26 -6.64 -10.69
CA THR A 237 -1.60 -5.58 -9.91
C THR A 237 -2.62 -4.80 -9.10
N LEU A 238 -2.31 -4.63 -7.82
CA LEU A 238 -3.12 -3.91 -6.86
C LEU A 238 -2.59 -2.49 -6.72
N VAL A 239 -3.49 -1.51 -6.82
CA VAL A 239 -3.24 -0.10 -6.53
C VAL A 239 -4.13 0.33 -5.37
N ILE A 240 -3.55 0.83 -4.28
CA ILE A 240 -4.26 1.41 -3.14
C ILE A 240 -3.93 2.88 -3.07
N GLN A 241 -4.96 3.73 -2.98
CA GLN A 241 -4.79 5.16 -2.80
C GLN A 241 -5.46 5.62 -1.51
N PHE A 242 -4.78 6.48 -0.76
CA PHE A 242 -5.30 7.06 0.48
C PHE A 242 -4.51 8.32 0.84
N ALA A 243 -5.18 9.35 1.39
CA ALA A 243 -4.56 10.65 1.61
C ALA A 243 -3.84 11.12 0.33
N ASN A 244 -2.58 11.52 0.38
CA ASN A 244 -1.79 11.84 -0.80
C ASN A 244 -0.83 10.69 -1.19
N ILE A 245 -1.16 9.44 -0.88
CA ILE A 245 -0.28 8.28 -1.12
C ILE A 245 -0.96 7.32 -2.08
N VAL A 246 -0.18 6.82 -3.04
CA VAL A 246 -0.54 5.71 -3.92
C VAL A 246 0.47 4.59 -3.72
N ILE A 247 -0.01 3.39 -3.41
CA ILE A 247 0.77 2.17 -3.24
C ILE A 247 0.42 1.21 -4.37
N GLN A 248 1.43 0.56 -4.95
CA GLN A 248 1.25 -0.52 -5.92
C GLN A 248 2.00 -1.78 -5.50
N LEU A 249 1.38 -2.93 -5.68
CA LEU A 249 1.94 -4.27 -5.47
C LEU A 249 1.45 -5.20 -6.58
N PHE A 250 2.33 -6.02 -7.14
CA PHE A 250 1.94 -7.10 -8.06
C PHE A 250 1.59 -8.35 -7.27
N LEU A 251 0.49 -9.02 -7.63
CA LEU A 251 0.13 -10.31 -7.05
C LEU A 251 1.01 -11.41 -7.68
N PRO A 252 1.26 -12.54 -6.99
CA PRO A 252 2.04 -13.63 -7.56
C PRO A 252 1.51 -14.08 -8.92
N ILE A 253 2.34 -14.72 -9.73
CA ILE A 253 1.91 -15.28 -11.02
C ILE A 253 0.81 -16.30 -10.75
N SER A 254 -0.26 -16.23 -11.54
CA SER A 254 -1.39 -17.13 -11.40
C SER A 254 -1.05 -18.52 -11.92
N LYS A 255 -1.77 -19.52 -11.44
CA LYS A 255 -1.47 -20.91 -11.78
C LYS A 255 -1.65 -21.20 -13.27
N ASN A 256 -2.62 -20.57 -13.92
CA ASN A 256 -2.87 -20.72 -15.36
C ASN A 256 -1.75 -20.12 -16.23
N ASN A 257 -0.91 -19.27 -15.65
CA ASN A 257 0.18 -18.61 -16.35
C ASN A 257 1.55 -19.12 -15.88
N ASP A 258 1.59 -20.17 -15.05
CA ASP A 258 2.82 -20.79 -14.56
C ASP A 258 3.67 -21.33 -15.74
N ASP A 259 3.02 -21.90 -16.77
CA ASP A 259 3.69 -22.36 -17.99
C ASP A 259 4.27 -21.22 -18.83
N THR A 260 3.71 -20.01 -18.69
CA THR A 260 4.25 -18.81 -19.36
C THR A 260 5.44 -18.23 -18.60
N HIS A 261 5.62 -18.62 -17.33
CA HIS A 261 6.75 -18.21 -16.50
C HIS A 261 8.00 -19.01 -16.87
N ASN A 262 8.85 -18.43 -17.71
CA ASN A 262 10.08 -19.01 -18.18
C ASN A 262 11.24 -18.05 -17.88
N LYS A 263 12.33 -18.58 -17.33
CA LYS A 263 13.56 -17.81 -17.02
C LYS A 263 14.17 -17.11 -18.24
N GLU A 264 13.83 -17.53 -19.45
CA GLU A 264 14.26 -16.89 -20.70
C GLU A 264 13.44 -15.63 -21.06
N ASN A 265 12.25 -15.47 -20.48
CA ASN A 265 11.45 -14.28 -20.70
C ASN A 265 11.95 -13.13 -19.80
N GLY A 266 11.83 -11.91 -20.30
CA GLY A 266 11.93 -10.72 -19.46
C GLY A 266 10.71 -10.59 -18.56
N LEU A 267 10.83 -9.91 -17.43
CA LEU A 267 9.70 -9.53 -16.59
C LEU A 267 9.48 -8.02 -16.70
N VAL A 268 8.29 -7.61 -17.09
CA VAL A 268 7.89 -6.20 -17.20
C VAL A 268 6.93 -5.86 -16.06
N LEU A 269 7.43 -5.05 -15.12
CA LEU A 269 6.65 -4.50 -14.01
C LEU A 269 6.21 -3.08 -14.36
N GLU A 270 5.06 -2.96 -15.01
CA GLU A 270 4.53 -1.67 -15.43
C GLU A 270 3.86 -0.94 -14.26
N LEU A 271 4.43 0.20 -13.87
CA LEU A 271 3.93 0.96 -12.74
C LEU A 271 2.69 1.77 -13.13
N PHE A 272 1.70 1.80 -12.24
CA PHE A 272 0.54 2.65 -12.37
C PHE A 272 1.01 4.11 -12.38
N PRO A 273 0.62 4.93 -13.39
CA PRO A 273 1.13 6.27 -13.59
C PRO A 273 0.50 7.25 -12.59
N SER A 274 0.80 7.05 -11.31
CA SER A 274 0.20 7.73 -10.16
C SER A 274 0.38 9.25 -10.22
N PHE A 275 1.47 9.71 -10.84
CA PHE A 275 1.76 11.12 -11.06
C PHE A 275 0.74 11.81 -11.97
N LEU A 276 -0.05 11.08 -12.77
CA LEU A 276 -1.11 11.67 -13.59
C LEU A 276 -2.31 12.17 -12.76
N TYR A 277 -2.40 11.80 -11.48
CA TYR A 277 -3.35 12.42 -10.58
C TYR A 277 -2.95 13.85 -10.23
N ASP A 278 -1.66 14.16 -10.18
CA ASP A 278 -1.18 15.48 -9.83
C ASP A 278 -1.35 16.48 -10.98
N ASP A 279 -1.37 17.77 -10.66
CA ASP A 279 -1.17 18.81 -11.68
C ASP A 279 0.26 18.75 -12.21
N ILE A 280 0.42 18.18 -13.41
CA ILE A 280 1.71 17.94 -14.06
C ILE A 280 2.53 19.24 -14.20
N ASN A 281 1.88 20.40 -14.29
CA ASN A 281 2.57 21.69 -14.37
C ASN A 281 3.27 22.09 -13.06
N GLN A 282 2.90 21.46 -11.94
CA GLN A 282 3.45 21.70 -10.61
C GLN A 282 4.43 20.60 -10.16
N ILE A 283 4.65 19.56 -10.97
CA ILE A 283 5.56 18.46 -10.64
C ILE A 283 6.90 18.68 -11.34
N THR A 284 7.96 18.86 -10.56
CA THR A 284 9.33 18.99 -11.07
C THR A 284 10.10 17.67 -11.11
N ASN A 285 9.71 16.69 -10.29
CA ASN A 285 10.32 15.38 -10.17
C ASN A 285 9.29 14.30 -9.80
N ILE A 286 9.46 13.09 -10.32
CA ILE A 286 8.69 11.89 -9.96
C ILE A 286 9.61 10.98 -9.15
N GLU A 287 9.30 10.81 -7.88
CA GLU A 287 10.05 9.91 -6.99
C GLU A 287 9.17 8.77 -6.54
N ILE A 288 9.60 7.55 -6.84
CA ILE A 288 8.91 6.32 -6.44
C ILE A 288 9.77 5.62 -5.41
N PHE A 289 9.22 5.51 -4.19
CA PHE A 289 9.81 4.69 -3.16
C PHE A 289 9.54 3.22 -3.48
N GLN A 290 10.55 2.37 -3.33
CA GLN A 290 10.41 0.92 -3.45
C GLN A 290 10.95 0.22 -2.21
N MET A 291 10.30 -0.86 -1.80
CA MET A 291 10.73 -1.66 -0.66
C MET A 291 10.47 -3.15 -0.90
N ASN A 292 11.46 -3.97 -0.58
CA ASN A 292 11.31 -5.42 -0.55
C ASN A 292 10.56 -5.84 0.72
N LEU A 293 9.43 -6.51 0.56
CA LEU A 293 8.60 -7.02 1.64
C LEU A 293 8.82 -8.50 1.96
N ALA A 294 9.80 -9.16 1.34
CA ALA A 294 10.20 -10.53 1.64
C ALA A 294 11.11 -10.65 2.88
N GLU A 295 11.49 -9.53 3.50
CA GLU A 295 12.37 -9.56 4.67
C GLU A 295 11.65 -10.14 5.90
N THR A 296 12.31 -11.08 6.56
CA THR A 296 11.80 -11.78 7.75
C THR A 296 12.23 -11.07 9.04
N ALA A 297 13.36 -10.37 9.00
CA ALA A 297 13.78 -9.51 10.09
C ALA A 297 12.90 -8.26 10.19
N LYS A 298 12.70 -7.76 11.41
CA LYS A 298 12.07 -6.45 11.57
C LYS A 298 13.04 -5.33 11.19
N VAL A 299 12.60 -4.44 10.32
CA VAL A 299 13.40 -3.31 9.80
C VAL A 299 12.82 -1.98 10.26
N SER A 300 13.64 -0.94 10.25
CA SER A 300 13.23 0.45 10.40
C SER A 300 13.58 1.17 9.11
N ILE A 301 12.74 2.11 8.68
CA ILE A 301 13.01 2.97 7.52
C ILE A 301 13.16 4.41 7.99
N THR A 302 13.96 5.18 7.25
CA THR A 302 14.02 6.63 7.40
C THR A 302 13.41 7.24 6.16
N ASP A 303 12.22 7.83 6.29
CA ASP A 303 11.59 8.59 5.21
C ASP A 303 11.97 10.07 5.36
N GLU A 304 12.57 10.63 4.32
CA GLU A 304 12.87 12.06 4.22
C GLU A 304 11.69 12.76 3.52
N ILE A 305 11.11 13.75 4.19
CA ILE A 305 9.98 14.54 3.65
C ILE A 305 10.40 15.99 3.53
N VAL A 306 10.27 16.50 2.32
CA VAL A 306 10.48 17.92 1.99
C VAL A 306 9.15 18.64 2.00
N MET A 307 9.04 19.67 2.83
CA MET A 307 7.90 20.58 2.93
C MET A 307 8.32 21.97 2.44
N TYR A 308 7.42 22.63 1.72
CA TYR A 308 7.57 24.01 1.29
C TYR A 308 6.61 24.90 2.10
N TYR A 309 7.02 26.12 2.41
CA TYR A 309 6.22 27.06 3.20
C TYR A 309 6.22 28.47 2.60
N ASP A 310 5.11 29.20 2.75
CA ASP A 310 4.98 30.55 2.20
C ASP A 310 5.53 31.63 3.15
N LYS A 311 5.33 31.45 4.45
CA LYS A 311 5.70 32.42 5.48
C LYS A 311 6.24 31.73 6.73
N LYS A 312 7.20 32.37 7.38
CA LYS A 312 7.70 32.00 8.71
C LYS A 312 7.33 33.09 9.71
N GLU A 313 6.71 32.69 10.80
CA GLU A 313 6.36 33.57 11.91
C GLU A 313 6.92 32.97 13.21
N ARG A 314 7.38 33.84 14.11
CA ARG A 314 7.74 33.46 15.47
C ARG A 314 6.50 33.67 16.33
N VAL A 315 5.99 32.59 16.93
CA VAL A 315 4.93 32.67 17.93
C VAL A 315 5.60 32.86 19.28
N GLU A 316 5.20 33.92 20.01
CA GLU A 316 5.70 34.25 21.34
C GLU A 316 5.10 33.38 22.44
#